data_AF-A0A9X9XHW0-F1
#
_entry.id   AF-A0A9X9XHW0-F1
#
_cell.length_a   1.000
_cell.length_b   1.000
_cell.length_c   1.000
_cell.angle_alpha   90.00
_cell.angle_beta   90.00
_cell.angle_gamma   90.00
#
_symmetry.space_group_name_H-M   'P 1'
#
loop_
_entity.id
_entity.type
_entity.pdbx_description
1 polymer ?
#
loop_
_entity_poly.entity_id
_entity_poly.type
_entity_poly.pdbx_seq_one_letter_code
_entity_poly.pdbx_strand_id
1 'polypeptide(L)'
;MTTLRERESRPVRFTPPEMLSTEILLNLEDLLDVVLTENGLCDRYADASPGDAIVYHIGLLARDRDKVATELSPERREDLEAVARRVWAMAEAGLGHLVQRRVAEGRCAYLLIVRPRPRSARSAAGYVLADLLGREAA
;
A
#
# COMPACT_ATOMS: atom_id res chain seq x y z
N MET A 1 -43.66 35.64 7.56
CA MET A 1 -43.53 35.15 6.17
C MET A 1 -42.04 35.01 5.86
N THR A 2 -41.45 33.85 6.18
CA THR A 2 -40.06 33.54 5.85
C THR A 2 -40.01 32.08 5.42
N THR A 3 -39.61 31.88 4.17
CA THR A 3 -39.65 30.63 3.39
C THR A 3 -38.72 29.55 3.94
N LEU A 4 -39.30 28.38 4.22
CA LEU A 4 -38.61 27.13 4.53
C LEU A 4 -37.89 26.65 3.26
N ARG A 5 -36.55 26.63 3.28
CA ARG A 5 -35.73 26.12 2.18
C ARG A 5 -35.71 24.59 2.28
N GLU A 6 -36.50 23.92 1.45
CA GLU A 6 -36.48 22.46 1.30
C GLU A 6 -35.06 21.99 0.97
N ARG A 7 -34.51 21.11 1.82
CA ARG A 7 -33.29 20.37 1.50
C ARG A 7 -33.67 19.22 0.58
N GLU A 8 -33.44 19.41 -0.70
CA GLU A 8 -33.56 18.39 -1.73
C GLU A 8 -32.58 17.25 -1.42
N SER A 9 -33.09 16.14 -0.89
CA SER A 9 -32.35 14.91 -0.69
C SER A 9 -31.95 14.34 -2.06
N ARG A 10 -30.69 14.51 -2.43
CA ARG A 10 -30.09 13.80 -3.56
C ARG A 10 -30.29 12.30 -3.34
N PRO A 11 -30.92 11.55 -4.28
CA PRO A 11 -30.98 10.11 -4.15
C PRO A 11 -29.56 9.56 -4.22
N VAL A 12 -29.15 8.86 -3.17
CA VAL A 12 -27.98 7.96 -3.20
C VAL A 12 -28.24 7.01 -4.37
N ARG A 13 -27.44 7.10 -5.44
CA ARG A 13 -27.48 6.11 -6.52
C ARG A 13 -27.14 4.77 -5.88
N PHE A 14 -28.15 3.94 -5.69
CA PHE A 14 -27.97 2.53 -5.37
C PHE A 14 -27.51 1.87 -6.68
N THR A 15 -26.21 1.64 -6.80
CA THR A 15 -25.68 0.84 -7.90
C THR A 15 -26.21 -0.59 -7.74
N PRO A 16 -26.80 -1.19 -8.79
CA PRO A 16 -27.35 -2.54 -8.70
C PRO A 16 -26.25 -3.56 -8.38
N PRO A 17 -26.56 -4.63 -7.61
CA PRO A 17 -25.59 -5.64 -7.20
C PRO A 17 -24.99 -6.45 -8.36
N GLU A 18 -25.51 -6.32 -9.58
CA GLU A 18 -24.93 -6.99 -10.74
C GLU A 18 -23.65 -6.29 -11.25
N MET A 19 -23.42 -5.02 -10.90
CA MET A 19 -22.13 -4.33 -11.13
C MET A 19 -21.10 -4.54 -10.01
N LEU A 20 -21.48 -5.20 -8.91
CA LEU A 20 -20.59 -5.56 -7.79
C LEU A 20 -19.69 -6.76 -8.10
N SER A 21 -19.70 -7.24 -9.35
CA SER A 21 -18.88 -8.37 -9.80
C SER A 21 -17.40 -8.02 -9.99
N THR A 22 -17.02 -6.74 -9.89
CA THR A 22 -15.62 -6.29 -10.04
C THR A 22 -15.01 -5.74 -8.74
N GLU A 23 -15.79 -5.50 -7.68
CA GLU A 23 -15.31 -4.85 -6.44
C GLU A 23 -14.89 -5.81 -5.30
N ILE A 24 -14.96 -7.14 -5.49
CA ILE A 24 -14.60 -8.12 -4.43
C ILE A 24 -13.58 -9.18 -4.88
N LEU A 25 -13.18 -9.20 -6.16
CA LEU A 25 -12.00 -9.98 -6.53
C LEU A 25 -10.75 -9.16 -6.18
N LEU A 26 -9.91 -9.72 -5.32
CA LEU A 26 -8.47 -9.61 -5.56
C LEU A 26 -8.26 -9.87 -7.05
N ASN A 27 -7.85 -8.88 -7.82
CA ASN A 27 -7.46 -9.15 -9.19
C ASN A 27 -6.32 -10.18 -9.12
N LEU A 28 -6.29 -11.13 -10.05
CA LEU A 28 -5.19 -12.09 -10.14
C LEU A 28 -3.82 -11.39 -10.07
N GLU A 29 -3.76 -10.19 -10.62
CA GLU A 29 -2.65 -9.24 -10.54
C GLU A 29 -2.18 -8.97 -9.11
N ASP A 30 -3.08 -8.64 -8.17
CA ASP A 30 -2.72 -8.40 -6.76
C ASP A 30 -2.08 -9.63 -6.11
N LEU A 31 -2.49 -10.84 -6.50
CA LEU A 31 -1.95 -12.09 -5.99
C LEU A 31 -0.57 -12.41 -6.59
N LEU A 32 -0.41 -12.20 -7.89
CA LEU A 32 0.86 -12.36 -8.60
C LEU A 32 1.90 -11.34 -8.14
N ASP A 33 1.43 -10.18 -7.70
CA ASP A 33 2.27 -9.09 -7.22
C ASP A 33 2.60 -9.20 -5.73
N VAL A 34 2.06 -10.15 -4.96
CA VAL A 34 2.39 -10.25 -3.53
C VAL A 34 3.88 -10.50 -3.36
N VAL A 35 4.52 -9.64 -2.58
CA VAL A 35 5.92 -9.84 -2.19
C VAL A 35 6.00 -10.92 -1.12
N LEU A 36 6.79 -11.96 -1.38
CA LEU A 36 6.89 -13.13 -0.51
C LEU A 36 8.20 -13.20 0.31
N THR A 37 9.20 -12.38 0.01
CA THR A 37 10.50 -12.42 0.69
C THR A 37 10.99 -11.01 1.06
N GLU A 38 11.87 -10.90 2.06
CA GLU A 38 12.46 -9.61 2.45
C GLU A 38 13.25 -8.95 1.31
N ASN A 39 13.94 -9.75 0.50
CA ASN A 39 14.67 -9.26 -0.66
C ASN A 39 13.72 -8.73 -1.73
N GLY A 40 12.67 -9.49 -2.07
CA GLY A 40 11.64 -9.04 -3.01
C GLY A 40 10.94 -7.76 -2.52
N LEU A 41 10.82 -7.57 -1.20
CA LEU A 41 10.28 -6.34 -0.62
C LEU A 41 11.23 -5.16 -0.84
N CYS A 42 12.52 -5.36 -0.56
CA CYS A 42 13.53 -4.31 -0.75
C CYS A 42 13.63 -3.90 -2.23
N ASP A 43 13.66 -4.87 -3.14
CA ASP A 43 13.72 -4.64 -4.59
C ASP A 43 12.48 -3.87 -5.05
N ARG A 44 11.28 -4.36 -4.70
CA ARG A 44 10.04 -3.69 -5.08
C ARG A 44 9.90 -2.30 -4.48
N TYR A 45 10.35 -2.11 -3.24
CA TYR A 45 10.39 -0.80 -2.63
C TYR A 45 11.41 0.12 -3.30
N ALA A 46 12.55 -0.37 -3.80
CA ALA A 46 13.53 0.46 -4.48
C ALA A 46 12.96 1.05 -5.78
N ASP A 47 12.19 0.26 -6.52
CA ASP A 47 11.57 0.65 -7.79
C ASP A 47 10.29 1.48 -7.63
N ALA A 48 9.65 1.41 -6.45
CA ALA A 48 8.38 2.08 -6.19
C ALA A 48 8.48 3.62 -6.08
N SER A 49 7.48 4.29 -6.65
CA SER A 49 7.24 5.72 -6.52
C SER A 49 6.48 6.09 -5.24
N PRO A 50 6.58 7.34 -4.75
CA PRO A 50 5.74 7.79 -3.64
C PRO A 50 4.25 7.63 -3.95
N GLY A 51 3.51 7.01 -3.03
CA GLY A 51 2.09 6.70 -3.20
C GLY A 51 1.82 5.28 -3.71
N ASP A 52 2.81 4.59 -4.27
CA ASP A 52 2.65 3.21 -4.73
C ASP A 52 2.33 2.29 -3.56
N ALA A 53 1.49 1.28 -3.82
CA ALA A 53 1.10 0.28 -2.86
C ALA A 53 1.82 -1.03 -3.13
N ILE A 54 2.57 -1.52 -2.15
CA ILE A 54 3.19 -2.84 -2.17
C ILE A 54 2.35 -3.78 -1.34
N VAL A 55 1.67 -4.73 -1.98
CA VAL A 55 0.98 -5.82 -1.28
C VAL A 55 2.02 -6.82 -0.80
N TYR A 56 2.09 -7.03 0.51
CA TYR A 56 3.05 -7.95 1.12
C TYR A 56 2.39 -9.19 1.72
N HIS A 57 1.06 -9.19 1.86
CA HIS A 57 0.32 -10.36 2.29
C HIS A 57 -1.17 -10.24 1.94
N ILE A 58 -1.80 -11.37 1.65
CA ILE A 58 -3.23 -11.52 1.51
C ILE A 58 -3.67 -12.69 2.38
N GLY A 59 -4.61 -12.46 3.28
CA GLY A 59 -5.03 -13.48 4.24
C GLY A 59 -5.47 -12.85 5.56
N LEU A 60 -5.17 -13.55 6.64
CA LEU A 60 -5.37 -13.07 8.00
C LEU A 60 -4.00 -13.00 8.68
N LEU A 61 -3.30 -11.87 8.51
CA LEU A 61 -1.88 -11.73 8.87
C LEU A 61 -1.55 -12.23 10.27
N ALA A 62 -2.39 -11.96 11.27
CA ALA A 62 -2.18 -12.41 12.64
C ALA A 62 -2.28 -13.95 12.77
N ARG A 63 -3.25 -14.57 12.09
CA ARG A 63 -3.42 -16.03 12.06
C ARG A 63 -2.31 -16.70 11.26
N ASP A 64 -1.97 -16.14 10.11
CA ASP A 64 -1.04 -16.75 9.16
C ASP A 64 0.41 -16.72 9.69
N ARG A 65 0.74 -15.79 10.59
CA ARG A 65 2.02 -15.73 11.32
C ARG A 65 2.06 -16.61 12.58
N ASP A 66 0.90 -17.02 13.10
CA ASP A 66 0.81 -17.79 14.34
C ASP A 66 1.39 -19.21 14.16
N LYS A 67 1.99 -19.78 15.21
CA LYS A 67 2.62 -21.11 15.15
C LYS A 67 1.63 -22.27 15.19
N VAL A 68 0.42 -22.05 15.68
CA VAL A 68 -0.58 -23.09 15.95
C VAL A 68 -1.79 -22.92 15.02
N ALA A 69 -2.22 -21.69 14.78
CA ALA A 69 -3.44 -21.37 14.03
C ALA A 69 -3.24 -21.22 12.52
N THR A 70 -1.98 -21.16 12.05
CA THR A 70 -1.67 -21.01 10.63
C THR A 70 -1.97 -22.29 9.85
N GLU A 71 -2.32 -22.12 8.58
CA GLU A 71 -2.38 -23.21 7.60
C GLU A 71 -1.14 -23.21 6.67
N LEU A 72 -0.24 -22.24 6.83
CA LEU A 72 0.98 -22.14 6.04
C LEU A 72 2.02 -23.19 6.47
N SER A 73 2.89 -23.60 5.52
CA SER A 73 4.07 -24.38 5.88
C SER A 73 4.99 -23.58 6.81
N PRO A 74 5.84 -24.24 7.63
CA PRO A 74 6.81 -23.55 8.47
C PRO A 74 7.69 -22.57 7.71
N GLU A 75 8.17 -22.93 6.51
CA GLU A 75 9.01 -22.04 5.71
C GLU A 75 8.22 -20.80 5.24
N ARG A 76 7.00 -20.99 4.74
CA ARG A 76 6.15 -19.87 4.29
C ARG A 76 5.74 -18.94 5.43
N ARG A 77 5.51 -19.49 6.62
CA ARG A 77 5.26 -18.70 7.82
C ARG A 77 6.48 -17.88 8.21
N GLU A 78 7.68 -18.46 8.14
CA GLU A 78 8.94 -17.77 8.44
C GLU A 78 9.23 -16.63 7.45
N ASP A 79 9.03 -16.88 6.16
CA ASP A 79 9.11 -15.86 5.11
C ASP A 79 8.12 -14.71 5.38
N LEU A 80 6.85 -15.03 5.66
CA LEU A 80 5.83 -14.03 5.97
C LEU A 80 6.19 -13.22 7.23
N GLU A 81 6.69 -13.89 8.26
CA GLU A 81 7.11 -13.25 9.51
C GLU A 81 8.31 -12.30 9.28
N ALA A 82 9.25 -12.68 8.41
CA ALA A 82 10.37 -11.84 8.01
C ALA A 82 9.90 -10.58 7.24
N VAL A 83 9.07 -10.77 6.21
CA VAL A 83 8.47 -9.66 5.44
C VAL A 83 7.66 -8.73 6.34
N ALA A 84 6.78 -9.28 7.18
CA ALA A 84 5.93 -8.52 8.08
C ALA A 84 6.74 -7.66 9.07
N ARG A 85 7.84 -8.21 9.61
CA ARG A 85 8.75 -7.45 10.47
C ARG A 85 9.46 -6.34 9.70
N ARG A 86 9.88 -6.60 8.46
CA ARG A 86 10.58 -5.62 7.64
C ARG A 86 9.69 -4.45 7.26
N VAL A 87 8.45 -4.69 6.80
CA VAL A 87 7.50 -3.61 6.49
C VAL A 87 7.15 -2.79 7.75
N TRP A 88 7.06 -3.43 8.92
CA TRP A 88 6.87 -2.74 10.18
C TRP A 88 8.02 -1.77 10.48
N ALA A 89 9.26 -2.27 10.43
CA ALA A 89 10.44 -1.43 10.66
C ALA A 89 10.56 -0.29 9.64
N MET A 90 10.16 -0.51 8.38
CA MET A 90 10.12 0.54 7.36
C MET A 90 9.09 1.62 7.70
N ALA A 91 7.90 1.23 8.17
CA ALA A 91 6.89 2.18 8.59
C ALA A 91 7.34 3.00 9.82
N GLU A 92 7.97 2.35 10.80
CA GLU A 92 8.58 3.04 11.96
C GLU A 92 9.67 4.03 11.54
N ALA A 93 10.48 3.69 10.53
CA ALA A 93 11.47 4.58 9.93
C ALA A 93 10.86 5.68 9.04
N GLY A 94 9.53 5.72 8.90
CA GLY A 94 8.82 6.73 8.11
C GLY A 94 8.94 6.55 6.58
N LEU A 95 9.31 5.35 6.13
CA LEU A 95 9.47 4.98 4.72
C LEU A 95 8.13 4.61 4.05
N GLY A 96 7.11 4.31 4.84
CA GLY A 96 5.78 4.02 4.31
C GLY A 96 4.70 4.05 5.38
N HIS A 97 3.46 3.83 4.95
CA HIS A 97 2.30 3.62 5.82
C HIS A 97 1.77 2.20 5.65
N LEU A 98 1.45 1.54 6.76
CA LEU A 98 0.80 0.23 6.71
C LEU A 98 -0.72 0.41 6.61
N VAL A 99 -1.33 -0.31 5.68
CA VAL A 99 -2.78 -0.28 5.44
C VAL A 99 -3.30 -1.72 5.37
N GLN A 100 -4.49 -1.92 5.92
CA GLN A 100 -5.27 -3.15 5.78
C GLN A 100 -6.53 -2.84 4.97
N ARG A 101 -6.77 -3.62 3.92
CA ARG A 101 -7.98 -3.54 3.08
C ARG A 101 -8.71 -4.87 3.12
N ARG A 102 -9.98 -4.89 3.55
CA ARG A 102 -10.82 -6.09 3.44
C ARG A 102 -11.10 -6.34 1.96
N VAL A 103 -10.85 -7.58 1.50
CA VAL A 103 -11.02 -7.96 0.09
C VAL A 103 -12.05 -9.06 -0.09
N ALA A 104 -12.25 -9.91 0.93
CA ALA A 104 -13.36 -10.86 0.98
C ALA A 104 -13.70 -11.16 2.45
N GLU A 105 -14.72 -11.98 2.67
CA GLU A 105 -14.96 -12.53 4.00
C GLU A 105 -13.77 -13.37 4.45
N GLY A 106 -13.29 -13.11 5.67
CA GLY A 106 -12.10 -13.78 6.21
C GLY A 106 -10.79 -13.48 5.49
N ARG A 107 -10.73 -12.45 4.63
CA ARG A 107 -9.52 -12.13 3.86
C ARG A 107 -9.28 -10.63 3.73
N CYS A 108 -8.06 -10.22 4.08
CA CYS A 108 -7.58 -8.85 3.94
C CYS A 108 -6.29 -8.80 3.14
N ALA A 109 -6.13 -7.77 2.31
CA ALA A 109 -4.85 -7.39 1.75
C ALA A 109 -4.14 -6.46 2.73
N TYR A 110 -2.84 -6.69 2.89
CA TYR A 110 -1.96 -5.89 3.73
C TYR A 110 -0.93 -5.21 2.84
N LEU A 111 -0.87 -3.88 2.95
CA LEU A 111 -0.16 -3.03 2.02
C LEU A 111 0.82 -2.12 2.76
N LEU A 112 1.98 -1.90 2.13
CA LEU A 112 2.88 -0.80 2.44
C LEU A 112 2.68 0.29 1.39
N ILE A 113 2.17 1.45 1.79
CA ILE A 113 2.06 2.63 0.93
C ILE A 113 3.35 3.43 1.03
N VAL A 114 4.06 3.58 -0.08
CA VAL A 114 5.40 4.19 -0.11
C VAL A 114 5.32 5.70 0.15
N ARG A 115 6.17 6.19 1.05
CA ARG A 115 6.25 7.63 1.35
C ARG A 115 7.20 8.36 0.38
N PRO A 116 7.01 9.68 0.20
CA PRO A 116 8.03 10.51 -0.42
C PRO A 116 9.35 10.34 0.32
N ARG A 117 10.38 9.87 -0.39
CA ARG A 117 11.73 9.81 0.15
C ARG A 117 12.19 11.24 0.41
N PRO A 118 12.79 11.55 1.57
CA PRO A 118 13.40 12.85 1.76
C PRO A 118 14.38 13.04 0.61
N ARG A 119 14.22 14.15 -0.15
CA ARG A 119 15.15 14.51 -1.22
C ARG A 119 16.53 14.48 -0.58
N SER A 120 17.35 13.51 -0.95
CA SER A 120 18.70 13.42 -0.44
C SER A 120 19.37 14.78 -0.62
N ALA A 121 20.28 15.18 0.27
CA ALA A 121 21.08 16.40 0.07
C ALA A 121 21.78 16.42 -1.31
N ARG A 122 21.98 15.23 -1.93
CA ARG A 122 22.45 15.02 -3.30
C ARG A 122 21.49 15.57 -4.37
N SER A 123 20.18 15.50 -4.15
CA SER A 123 19.19 16.11 -5.03
C SER A 123 19.01 17.61 -4.77
N ALA A 124 19.19 18.09 -3.53
CA ALA A 124 19.28 19.53 -3.27
C ALA A 124 20.49 20.16 -3.99
N ALA A 125 21.65 19.50 -3.96
CA ALA A 125 22.83 19.93 -4.72
C ALA A 125 22.59 19.92 -6.25
N GLY A 126 21.79 18.98 -6.75
CA GLY A 126 21.39 18.94 -8.17
C GLY A 126 20.54 20.15 -8.59
N TYR A 127 19.61 20.59 -7.73
CA TYR A 127 18.84 21.82 -7.97
C TYR A 127 19.72 23.06 -7.89
N VAL A 128 20.63 23.13 -6.91
CA VAL A 128 21.56 24.26 -6.76
C VAL A 128 22.50 24.36 -7.96
N LEU A 129 23.01 23.24 -8.48
CA LEU A 129 23.84 23.25 -9.68
C LEU A 129 23.05 23.65 -10.93
N ALA A 130 21.82 23.14 -11.08
CA ALA A 130 20.95 23.53 -12.20
C ALA A 130 20.55 25.01 -12.15
N ASP A 131 20.32 25.56 -10.96
CA ASP A 131 20.02 26.98 -10.74
C ASP A 131 21.23 27.86 -11.04
N LEU A 132 22.43 27.48 -10.59
CA LEU A 132 23.66 28.20 -10.90
C LEU A 132 23.96 28.19 -12.40
N LEU A 133 23.83 27.04 -13.07
CA LEU A 133 24.01 26.93 -14.52
C LEU A 133 22.94 27.70 -15.32
N GLY A 134 21.71 27.78 -14.79
CA GLY A 134 20.64 28.59 -15.39
C GLY A 134 20.87 30.09 -15.26
N ARG A 135 21.60 30.54 -14.22
CA ARG A 135 21.96 31.95 -14.00
C ARG A 135 23.16 32.42 -14.82
N GLU A 136 24.00 31.50 -15.31
CA GLU A 136 25.10 31.83 -16.23
C GLU A 136 24.66 31.90 -17.70
N ALA A 137 23.42 31.51 -18.01
CA ALA A 137 22.87 31.49 -19.36
C ALA A 137 21.90 32.66 -19.68
N ALA A 138 21.79 33.66 -18.80
CA ALA A 138 20.94 34.86 -18.95
C ALA A 138 21.77 36.13 -18.79
#